data_AF-A0A843JGA1-F1
#
_entry.id   AF-A0A843JGA1-F1
#
_cell.length_a   1.000
_cell.length_b   1.000
_cell.length_c   1.000
_cell.angle_alpha   90.00
_cell.angle_beta   90.00
_cell.angle_gamma   90.00
#
_symmetry.space_group_name_H-M   'P 1'
#
loop_
_entity.id
_entity.type
_entity.pdbx_description
1 polymer ?
#
loop_
_entity_poly.entity_id
_entity_poly.type
_entity_poly.pdbx_seq_one_letter_code
_entity_poly.pdbx_strand_id
1 'polypeptide(L)' 'SRPMAMIVGNEVKGVSQDVVDASDYCLEIPQIGCKHSFNVACAAAMAMWQFYKNITVHKSVNK' A
#
# COMPACT_ATOMS: atom_id res chain seq x y z
N SER A 1 -3.14 15.22 11.76
CA SER A 1 -2.89 14.03 10.91
C SER A 1 -3.34 12.80 11.69
N ARG A 2 -4.09 11.87 11.08
CA ARG A 2 -4.30 10.56 11.71
C ARG A 2 -3.03 9.72 11.52
N PRO A 3 -2.53 9.02 12.56
CA PRO A 3 -1.43 8.09 12.37
C PRO A 3 -1.87 6.96 11.43
N MET A 4 -0.96 6.54 10.55
CA MET A 4 -1.21 5.46 9.61
C MET A 4 -0.03 4.50 9.67
N ALA A 5 -0.32 3.19 9.67
CA ALA A 5 0.67 2.14 9.56
C ALA A 5 0.41 1.39 8.25
N MET A 6 1.46 1.21 7.45
CA MET A 6 1.41 0.37 6.27
C MET A 6 1.97 -1.00 6.63
N ILE A 7 1.18 -2.05 6.44
CA ILE A 7 1.58 -3.42 6.67
C ILE A 7 1.92 -4.04 5.31
N VAL A 8 3.07 -4.70 5.24
CA VAL A 8 3.53 -5.40 4.04
C VAL A 8 3.84 -6.86 4.36
N GLY A 9 3.48 -7.75 3.43
CA GLY A 9 3.59 -9.19 3.64
C GLY A 9 5.00 -9.72 3.52
N ASN A 10 5.23 -10.91 4.05
CA ASN A 10 6.44 -11.67 3.81
C ASN A 10 6.52 -12.13 2.34
N GLU A 11 7.72 -12.20 1.75
CA GLU A 11 7.94 -12.54 0.34
C GLU A 11 7.39 -13.90 -0.06
N VAL A 12 7.29 -14.84 0.89
CA VAL A 12 6.82 -16.21 0.62
C VAL A 12 5.42 -16.42 1.17
N LYS A 13 5.16 -15.98 2.41
CA LYS A 13 3.92 -16.28 3.11
C LYS A 13 2.83 -15.21 2.97
N GLY A 14 3.16 -14.05 2.39
CA GLY A 14 2.25 -12.92 2.33
C GLY A 14 1.96 -12.31 3.71
N VAL A 15 0.79 -11.68 3.83
CA VAL A 15 0.25 -11.18 5.11
C VAL A 15 -0.68 -12.24 5.69
N SER A 16 -0.64 -12.46 7.01
CA SER A 16 -1.57 -13.38 7.67
C SER A 16 -3.01 -12.86 7.60
N GLN A 17 -3.98 -13.76 7.41
CA GLN A 17 -5.39 -13.39 7.25
C GLN A 17 -5.93 -12.56 8.43
N ASP A 18 -5.59 -12.91 9.68
CA ASP A 18 -6.00 -12.16 10.86
C ASP A 18 -5.56 -10.68 10.83
N VAL A 19 -4.43 -10.39 10.18
CA VAL A 19 -3.92 -9.02 10.03
C VAL A 19 -4.64 -8.27 8.92
N VAL A 20 -5.01 -8.97 7.84
CA VAL A 20 -5.86 -8.42 6.77
C VAL A 20 -7.23 -8.08 7.34
N ASP A 21 -7.83 -8.98 8.11
CA ASP A 21 -9.17 -8.81 8.70
C ASP A 21 -9.20 -7.68 9.75
N ALA A 22 -8.09 -7.45 10.44
CA ALA A 22 -7.94 -6.36 11.40
C ALA A 22 -7.60 -5.00 10.76
N SER A 23 -7.34 -4.94 9.45
CA SER A 23 -6.94 -3.71 8.76
C SER A 23 -8.14 -2.85 8.38
N ASP A 24 -8.06 -1.53 8.57
CA ASP A 24 -9.11 -0.59 8.15
C ASP A 24 -9.30 -0.59 6.61
N TYR A 25 -8.20 -0.81 5.87
CA TYR A 25 -8.18 -0.78 4.41
C TYR A 25 -7.17 -1.79 3.86
N CYS A 26 -7.50 -2.40 2.73
CA CYS A 26 -6.58 -3.23 1.95
C CYS A 26 -6.36 -2.60 0.57
N LEU A 27 -5.09 -2.52 0.15
CA LEU A 27 -4.70 -1.93 -1.12
C LEU A 27 -4.06 -3.00 -2.00
N GLU A 28 -4.54 -3.09 -3.25
CA GLU A 28 -3.97 -3.97 -4.27
C GLU A 28 -3.36 -3.13 -5.39
N ILE A 29 -2.17 -3.54 -5.85
CA ILE A 29 -1.53 -2.95 -7.03
C ILE A 29 -1.91 -3.82 -8.23
N PRO A 30 -2.63 -3.29 -9.24
CA PRO A 30 -2.98 -4.07 -10.42
C PRO A 30 -1.73 -4.64 -11.10
N GLN A 31 -1.79 -5.93 -11.44
CA GLN A 31 -0.70 -6.64 -12.09
C GLN A 31 -1.15 -7.11 -13.47
N ILE A 32 -0.29 -6.96 -14.47
CA ILE A 32 -0.55 -7.45 -15.83
C ILE A 32 0.58 -8.40 -16.21
N GLY A 33 0.23 -9.56 -16.77
CA GLY A 33 1.18 -10.60 -17.19
C GLY A 33 1.26 -11.80 -16.24
N CYS A 34 2.32 -12.59 -16.34
CA CYS A 34 2.42 -13.91 -15.65
C CYS A 34 2.98 -13.86 -14.22
N LYS A 35 3.24 -12.67 -13.65
CA LYS A 35 3.76 -12.53 -12.29
C LYS A 35 2.62 -12.32 -11.31
N HIS A 36 2.51 -13.23 -10.34
CA HIS A 36 1.46 -13.23 -9.33
C HIS A 36 1.68 -12.26 -8.16
N SER A 37 2.86 -11.63 -8.08
CA SER A 37 3.20 -10.64 -7.05
C SER A 37 4.42 -9.81 -7.48
N PHE A 38 4.56 -8.61 -6.90
CA PHE A 38 5.80 -7.84 -6.95
C PHE A 38 6.71 -8.23 -5.76
N ASN A 39 7.98 -7.87 -5.85
CA ASN A 39 8.85 -7.87 -4.67
C ASN A 39 8.28 -6.95 -3.58
N VAL A 40 8.37 -7.37 -2.31
CA VAL A 40 7.77 -6.64 -1.17
C VAL A 40 8.26 -5.19 -1.10
N ALA A 41 9.55 -4.93 -1.33
CA ALA A 41 10.11 -3.59 -1.27
C ALA A 41 9.60 -2.71 -2.42
N CYS A 42 9.45 -3.28 -3.63
CA CYS A 42 8.87 -2.57 -4.76
C CYS A 42 7.40 -2.21 -4.50
N ALA A 43 6.60 -3.17 -4.00
CA ALA A 43 5.19 -2.93 -3.65
C ALA A 43 5.05 -1.86 -2.57
N ALA A 44 5.85 -1.94 -1.52
CA ALA A 44 5.88 -0.96 -0.43
C ALA A 44 6.23 0.45 -0.92
N ALA A 45 7.27 0.59 -1.77
CA ALA A 45 7.69 1.87 -2.30
C ALA A 45 6.61 2.51 -3.21
N MET A 46 5.98 1.72 -4.09
CA MET A 46 4.90 2.21 -4.95
C MET A 46 3.68 2.66 -4.14
N ALA A 47 3.26 1.85 -3.17
CA ALA A 47 2.14 2.18 -2.30
C ALA A 47 2.43 3.46 -1.50
N MET A 48 3.60 3.55 -0.87
CA MET A 48 4.01 4.73 -0.10
C MET A 48 4.06 5.99 -0.96
N TRP A 49 4.60 5.92 -2.18
CA TRP A 49 4.62 7.04 -3.11
C TRP A 49 3.21 7.49 -3.48
N GLN A 50 2.31 6.54 -3.77
CA GLN A 50 0.93 6.83 -4.12
C GLN A 50 0.18 7.48 -2.95
N PHE A 51 0.37 6.98 -1.72
CA PHE A 51 -0.15 7.62 -0.51
C PHE A 51 0.37 9.05 -0.38
N TYR A 52 1.69 9.26 -0.49
CA TYR A 52 2.28 10.60 -0.40
C TYR A 52 1.75 11.56 -1.47
N LYS A 53 1.60 11.08 -2.71
CA LYS A 53 1.05 11.87 -3.83
C LYS A 53 -0.39 12.30 -3.55
N ASN A 54 -1.26 11.38 -3.10
CA ASN A 54 -2.66 11.72 -2.80
C ASN A 54 -2.79 12.62 -1.56
N ILE A 55 -1.91 12.47 -0.58
CA ILE A 55 -1.84 13.38 0.58
C ILE A 55 -1.36 14.78 0.14
N THR A 56 -0.42 14.86 -0.80
CA THR A 56 0.15 16.14 -1.27
C THR A 56 -0.81 16.91 -2.18
N VAL A 57 -1.58 16.22 -3.02
CA VAL A 57 -2.61 16.84 -3.87
C VAL A 57 -3.78 17.42 -3.05
N HIS A 58 -3.96 17.00 -1.80
CA HIS A 58 -4.92 17.58 -0.87
C HIS A 58 -4.38 18.75 -0.01
N LYS A 59 -3.17 19.26 -0.29
CA LYS A 59 -2.82 20.62 0.14
C LYS A 59 -3.52 21.57 -0.81
N SER A 60 -4.60 22.20 -0.33
CA SER A 60 -5.37 23.23 -1.03
C SER A 60 -4.50 24.05 -1.98
N VAL A 61 -4.76 23.92 -3.28
CA VAL A 61 -4.69 25.09 -4.16
C VAL A 61 -5.84 26.00 -3.72
N ASN A 62 -5.63 26.71 -2.61
CA ASN A 62 -6.29 27.98 -2.33
C ASN A 62 -5.16 28.99 -2.31
N LYS A 63 -4.84 29.47 -3.51
CA LYS A 63 -4.33 30.81 -3.68
C LYS A 63 -5.52 31.72 -3.85
#